data_AF-A0A009NIP0-F1
#
_entry.id   AF-A0A009NIP0-F1
#
_cell.length_a   1.000
_cell.length_b   1.000
_cell.length_c   1.000
_cell.angle_alpha   90.00
_cell.angle_beta   90.00
_cell.angle_gamma   90.00
#
_symmetry.space_group_name_H-M   'P 1'
#
loop_
_entity.id
_entity.type
_entity.pdbx_description
1 polymer ?
#
loop_
_entity_poly.entity_id
_entity_poly.type
_entity_poly.pdbx_seq_one_letter_code
_entity_poly.pdbx_strand_id
1 'polypeptide(L)'
;MTICQGKSLQCNFSIDGINKILTITATILTPIIAIIGFLLWRNQETYKKSQQLIELILDKTRELHTSWHKSREYDGFSLFQHYCARRIIGTDYSENLESFQKIIKKMKKICLFSVT
;
A
#
# COMPACT_ATOMS: atom_id res chain seq x y z
N MET A 1 44.83 -55.69 20.53
CA MET A 1 44.18 -54.65 21.36
C MET A 1 44.91 -53.34 21.13
N THR A 2 44.35 -52.43 20.33
CA THR A 2 44.95 -51.11 20.09
C THR A 2 44.49 -50.14 21.17
N ILE A 3 45.45 -49.57 21.89
CA ILE A 3 45.27 -48.73 23.07
C ILE A 3 44.93 -47.31 22.62
N CYS A 4 43.70 -46.87 22.88
CA CYS A 4 43.25 -45.49 22.66
C CYS A 4 43.47 -44.65 23.94
N GLN A 5 44.72 -44.27 24.21
CA GLN A 5 45.03 -43.31 25.28
C GLN A 5 45.05 -41.88 24.71
N GLY A 6 44.22 -40.99 25.27
CA GLY A 6 44.30 -39.54 25.04
C GLY A 6 43.58 -38.97 23.81
N LYS A 7 42.99 -39.81 22.95
CA LYS A 7 42.23 -39.37 21.77
C LYS A 7 40.87 -40.07 21.62
N SER A 8 40.05 -40.00 22.67
CA SER A 8 38.73 -40.66 22.73
C SER A 8 37.83 -40.33 21.54
N LEU A 9 37.91 -39.10 21.01
CA LEU A 9 37.13 -38.65 19.86
C LEU A 9 37.63 -39.20 18.51
N GLN A 10 38.95 -39.41 18.33
CA GLN A 10 39.48 -39.92 17.05
C GLN A 10 39.34 -41.45 16.91
N CYS A 11 39.27 -42.19 18.02
CA CYS A 11 39.06 -43.65 17.96
C CYS A 11 37.59 -44.05 17.76
N ASN A 12 36.62 -43.20 18.15
CA ASN A 12 35.20 -43.55 18.11
C ASN A 12 34.42 -42.92 16.94
N PHE A 13 34.96 -41.85 16.35
CA PHE A 13 34.37 -41.18 15.19
C PHE A 13 35.29 -41.35 13.99
N SER A 14 35.04 -42.39 13.17
CA SER A 14 35.66 -42.47 11.85
C SER A 14 35.10 -41.37 10.96
N ILE A 15 35.93 -40.82 10.06
CA ILE A 15 35.50 -39.83 9.05
C ILE A 15 34.29 -40.34 8.25
N ASP A 16 34.24 -41.66 8.01
CA ASP A 16 33.12 -42.34 7.36
C ASP A 16 31.82 -42.28 8.18
N GLY A 17 31.91 -42.40 9.51
CA GLY A 17 30.77 -42.25 10.43
C GLY A 17 30.22 -40.82 10.46
N ILE A 18 31.10 -39.81 10.45
CA ILE A 18 30.70 -38.39 10.39
C ILE A 18 30.02 -38.09 9.06
N ASN A 19 30.58 -38.55 7.94
CA ASN A 19 29.99 -38.36 6.62
C ASN A 19 28.61 -39.04 6.52
N LYS A 20 28.42 -40.24 7.08
CA LYS A 20 27.11 -40.89 7.16
C LYS A 20 26.09 -40.07 7.93
N ILE A 21 26.45 -39.57 9.12
CA ILE A 21 25.54 -38.73 9.93
C ILE A 21 25.17 -37.45 9.17
N LEU A 22 26.15 -36.80 8.55
CA LEU A 22 25.92 -35.59 7.74
C LEU A 22 24.99 -35.89 6.56
N THR A 23 25.18 -37.01 5.89
CA THR A 23 24.37 -37.39 4.71
C THR A 23 22.94 -37.72 5.11
N ILE A 24 22.74 -38.45 6.21
CA ILE A 24 21.40 -38.80 6.74
C ILE A 24 20.66 -37.56 7.23
N THR A 25 21.36 -36.67 7.94
CA THR A 25 20.74 -35.42 8.42
C THR A 25 20.41 -34.48 7.27
N ALA A 26 21.28 -34.39 6.25
CA ALA A 26 21.02 -33.61 5.05
C ALA A 26 19.81 -34.15 4.28
N THR A 27 19.71 -35.45 4.03
CA THR A 27 18.56 -36.02 3.30
C THR A 27 17.22 -35.81 4.00
N ILE A 28 17.22 -35.65 5.33
CA ILE A 28 16.01 -35.34 6.11
C ILE A 28 15.74 -33.83 6.16
N LEU A 29 16.76 -32.99 6.39
CA LEU A 29 16.56 -31.54 6.50
C LEU A 29 16.27 -30.88 5.15
N THR A 30 16.90 -31.32 4.07
CA THR A 30 16.73 -30.72 2.73
C THR A 30 15.27 -30.63 2.29
N PRO A 31 14.44 -31.71 2.34
CA PRO A 31 13.04 -31.59 1.95
C PRO A 31 12.23 -30.69 2.89
N ILE A 32 12.53 -30.68 4.19
CA ILE A 32 11.85 -29.82 5.17
C ILE A 32 12.11 -28.34 4.84
N ILE A 33 13.37 -27.99 4.60
CA ILE A 33 13.76 -26.62 4.23
C ILE A 33 13.13 -26.23 2.89
N ALA A 34 13.08 -27.15 1.92
CA ALA A 34 12.44 -26.90 0.63
C ALA A 34 10.94 -26.60 0.77
N ILE A 35 10.22 -27.36 1.61
CA ILE A 35 8.79 -27.13 1.88
C ILE A 35 8.58 -25.76 2.55
N ILE A 36 9.38 -25.43 3.57
CA ILE A 36 9.29 -24.14 4.27
C ILE A 36 9.59 -22.98 3.30
N GLY A 37 10.64 -23.12 2.48
CA GLY A 37 11.00 -22.13 1.45
C GLY A 37 9.87 -21.92 0.44
N PHE A 38 9.23 -22.99 -0.03
CA PHE A 38 8.09 -22.91 -0.94
C PHE A 38 6.88 -22.19 -0.30
N LEU A 39 6.54 -22.53 0.95
CA LEU A 39 5.44 -21.89 1.67
C LEU A 39 5.68 -20.41 1.92
N LEU A 40 6.91 -20.03 2.30
CA LEU A 40 7.32 -18.63 2.47
C LEU A 40 7.22 -17.86 1.15
N TRP A 41 7.76 -18.41 0.06
CA TRP A 41 7.69 -17.79 -1.26
C TRP A 41 6.24 -17.59 -1.72
N ARG A 42 5.39 -18.61 -1.58
CA ARG A 42 3.96 -18.52 -1.92
C ARG A 42 3.26 -17.42 -1.14
N ASN A 43 3.53 -17.32 0.16
CA ASN A 43 2.94 -16.30 1.01
C ASN A 43 3.42 -14.90 0.58
N GLN A 44 4.73 -14.72 0.33
CA GLN A 44 5.27 -13.45 -0.16
C GLN A 44 4.65 -13.01 -1.49
N GLU A 45 4.50 -13.93 -2.46
CA GLU A 45 3.83 -13.63 -3.73
C GLU A 45 2.35 -13.25 -3.53
N THR A 46 1.68 -13.85 -2.56
CA THR A 46 0.31 -13.48 -2.20
C THR A 46 0.25 -12.06 -1.62
N TYR A 47 1.16 -11.73 -0.69
CA TYR A 47 1.26 -10.38 -0.12
C TYR A 47 1.58 -9.32 -1.17
N LYS A 48 2.48 -9.59 -2.13
CA LYS A 48 2.77 -8.68 -3.25
C LYS A 48 1.52 -8.40 -4.08
N LYS A 49 0.74 -9.43 -4.43
CA LYS A 49 -0.52 -9.27 -5.15
C LYS A 49 -1.53 -8.43 -4.38
N SER A 50 -1.64 -8.65 -3.06
CA SER A 50 -2.52 -7.84 -2.20
C SER A 50 -2.08 -6.38 -2.15
N GLN A 51 -0.78 -6.08 -2.09
CA GLN A 51 -0.27 -4.71 -2.12
C GLN A 51 -0.58 -4.02 -3.46
N GLN A 52 -0.36 -4.71 -4.59
CA GLN A 52 -0.71 -4.18 -5.91
C GLN A 52 -2.20 -3.86 -6.03
N LEU A 53 -3.06 -4.70 -5.45
CA LEU A 53 -4.51 -4.47 -5.44
C LEU A 53 -4.89 -3.26 -4.58
N ILE A 54 -4.24 -3.06 -3.43
CA ILE A 54 -4.43 -1.89 -2.58
C ILE A 54 -3.98 -0.61 -3.30
N GLU A 55 -2.80 -0.63 -3.95
CA GLU A 55 -2.31 0.49 -4.74
C GLU A 55 -3.29 0.85 -5.86
N LEU A 56 -3.83 -0.14 -6.56
CA LEU A 56 -4.83 0.07 -7.60
C LEU A 56 -6.13 0.69 -7.05
N ILE A 57 -6.61 0.22 -5.90
CA ILE A 57 -7.79 0.81 -5.24
C ILE A 57 -7.53 2.27 -4.83
N LEU A 58 -6.37 2.55 -4.25
CA LEU A 58 -6.00 3.90 -3.83
C LEU A 58 -5.89 4.84 -5.03
N ASP A 59 -5.32 4.37 -6.14
CA ASP A 59 -5.17 5.16 -7.35
C ASP A 59 -6.53 5.46 -8.00
N LYS A 60 -7.40 4.46 -8.12
CA LYS A 60 -8.78 4.66 -8.61
C LYS A 60 -9.61 5.57 -7.71
N THR A 61 -9.40 5.49 -6.40
CA THR A 61 -10.06 6.41 -5.45
C THR A 61 -9.58 7.85 -5.66
N ARG A 62 -8.28 8.05 -5.87
CA ARG A 62 -7.70 9.37 -6.18
C ARG A 62 -8.19 9.92 -7.51
N GLU A 63 -8.25 9.09 -8.56
CA GLU A 63 -8.81 9.48 -9.86
C GLU A 63 -10.27 9.91 -9.72
N LEU A 64 -11.09 9.14 -9.01
CA LEU A 64 -12.49 9.47 -8.77
C LEU A 64 -12.61 10.79 -8.00
N HIS A 65 -11.83 10.97 -6.94
CA HIS A 65 -11.81 12.21 -6.17
C HIS A 65 -11.41 13.41 -7.04
N THR A 66 -10.39 13.24 -7.89
CA THR A 66 -9.93 14.29 -8.82
C THR A 66 -10.99 14.61 -9.87
N SER A 67 -11.62 13.59 -10.45
CA SER A 67 -12.71 13.75 -11.43
C SER A 67 -13.93 14.42 -10.80
N TRP A 68 -14.26 14.04 -9.57
CA TRP A 68 -15.33 14.65 -8.80
C TRP A 68 -15.05 16.12 -8.47
N HIS A 69 -13.80 16.44 -8.10
CA HIS A 69 -13.36 17.83 -7.90
C HIS A 69 -13.45 18.64 -9.20
N LYS A 70 -12.91 18.11 -10.31
CA LYS A 70 -12.94 18.76 -11.63
C LYS A 70 -14.36 18.97 -12.15
N SER A 71 -15.24 17.99 -11.96
CA SER A 71 -16.67 18.10 -12.32
C SER A 71 -17.39 19.21 -11.54
N ARG A 72 -16.76 19.71 -10.47
CA ARG A 72 -17.27 20.77 -9.60
C ARG A 72 -16.43 22.05 -9.68
N GLU A 73 -15.50 22.14 -10.61
CA GLU A 73 -14.82 23.39 -10.95
C GLU A 73 -15.37 23.87 -12.30
N TYR A 74 -16.10 24.99 -12.29
CA TYR A 74 -16.42 25.72 -13.51
C TYR A 74 -15.26 26.66 -13.84
N ASP A 75 -15.20 27.10 -15.09
CA ASP A 75 -14.16 27.98 -15.63
C ASP A 75 -14.23 29.38 -14.99
N GLY A 76 -13.74 29.49 -13.75
CA GLY A 76 -13.71 30.70 -12.93
C GLY A 76 -14.20 30.57 -11.47
N PHE A 77 -14.93 29.51 -11.08
CA PHE A 77 -15.43 29.29 -9.71
C PHE A 77 -15.87 27.83 -9.46
N SER A 78 -15.83 27.36 -8.21
CA SER A 78 -16.30 26.00 -7.88
C SER A 78 -17.82 25.93 -7.70
N LEU A 79 -18.45 24.77 -7.95
CA LEU A 79 -19.86 24.49 -7.68
C LEU A 79 -20.19 24.75 -6.19
N PHE A 80 -19.24 24.51 -5.29
CA PHE A 80 -19.37 24.87 -3.88
C PHE A 80 -19.48 26.39 -3.69
N GLN A 81 -18.60 27.17 -4.34
CA GLN A 81 -18.71 28.63 -4.34
C GLN A 81 -20.04 29.10 -4.96
N HIS A 82 -20.54 28.40 -5.98
CA HIS A 82 -21.85 28.67 -6.57
C HIS A 82 -22.99 28.41 -5.59
N TYR A 83 -23.01 27.28 -4.88
CA TYR A 83 -24.00 27.00 -3.82
C TYR A 83 -23.94 28.00 -2.67
N CYS A 84 -22.74 28.34 -2.19
CA CYS A 84 -22.56 29.34 -1.14
C CYS A 84 -23.05 30.72 -1.57
N ALA A 85 -22.69 31.16 -2.78
CA ALA A 85 -23.17 32.42 -3.34
C ALA A 85 -24.70 32.41 -3.49
N ARG A 86 -25.29 31.32 -3.97
CA ARG A 86 -26.75 31.16 -4.09
C ARG A 86 -27.47 31.22 -2.74
N ARG A 87 -26.87 30.67 -1.67
CA ARG A 87 -27.44 30.72 -0.31
C ARG A 87 -27.42 32.14 0.28
N ILE A 88 -26.40 32.94 -0.05
CA ILE A 88 -26.24 34.30 0.49
C ILE A 88 -27.02 35.33 -0.35
N ILE A 89 -27.08 35.14 -1.67
CA ILE A 89 -27.61 36.12 -2.63
C ILE A 89 -29.09 35.80 -3.01
N GLY A 90 -29.57 34.59 -2.77
CA GLY A 90 -30.90 34.13 -3.20
C GLY A 90 -30.91 33.62 -4.66
N THR A 91 -32.07 33.17 -5.14
CA THR A 91 -32.23 32.60 -6.50
C THR A 91 -32.49 33.63 -7.60
N ASP A 92 -32.67 34.90 -7.25
CA ASP A 92 -33.17 35.95 -8.17
C ASP A 92 -32.12 36.63 -9.07
N TYR A 93 -30.83 36.30 -8.94
CA TYR A 93 -29.76 36.95 -9.73
C TYR A 93 -29.38 36.20 -11.02
N SER A 94 -30.30 35.41 -11.60
CA SER A 94 -30.00 34.50 -12.71
C SER A 94 -29.64 35.17 -14.05
N GLU A 95 -29.59 36.50 -14.15
CA GLU A 95 -29.47 37.17 -15.44
C GLU A 95 -28.12 37.82 -15.74
N ASN A 96 -27.18 37.90 -14.79
CA ASN A 96 -25.90 38.57 -15.09
C ASN A 96 -24.67 37.87 -14.48
N LEU A 97 -24.03 37.03 -15.30
CA LEU A 97 -22.82 36.26 -14.95
C LEU A 97 -21.68 37.14 -14.42
N GLU A 98 -21.55 38.37 -14.94
CA GLU A 98 -20.52 39.33 -14.53
C GLU A 98 -20.71 39.84 -13.10
N SER A 99 -21.95 40.13 -12.69
CA SER A 99 -22.24 40.59 -11.33
C SER A 99 -21.97 39.47 -10.32
N PHE A 100 -22.31 38.23 -10.68
CA PHE A 100 -22.01 37.04 -9.90
C PHE A 100 -20.51 36.82 -9.72
N GLN A 101 -19.72 36.92 -10.80
CA GLN A 101 -18.26 36.81 -10.73
C GLN A 101 -17.62 37.90 -9.84
N LYS A 102 -18.10 39.13 -9.93
CA LYS A 102 -17.62 40.26 -9.09
C LYS A 102 -17.92 40.02 -7.60
N ILE A 103 -19.08 39.45 -7.29
CA ILE A 103 -19.47 39.10 -5.92
C ILE A 103 -18.65 37.91 -5.40
N ILE A 104 -18.46 36.84 -6.18
CA ILE A 104 -17.60 35.71 -5.79
C ILE A 104 -16.16 36.18 -5.52
N LYS A 105 -15.62 37.07 -6.37
CA LYS A 105 -14.29 37.65 -6.18
C LYS A 105 -14.19 38.44 -4.86
N LYS A 106 -15.28 39.08 -4.42
CA LYS A 106 -15.40 39.76 -3.12
C LYS A 106 -15.61 38.78 -1.95
N MET A 107 -16.32 37.68 -2.16
CA MET A 107 -16.66 36.66 -1.14
C MET A 107 -15.62 35.55 -0.98
N LYS A 108 -14.51 35.58 -1.72
CA LYS A 108 -13.44 34.56 -1.70
C LYS A 108 -12.91 34.25 -0.29
N LYS A 109 -13.00 35.19 0.67
CA LYS A 109 -12.63 35.00 2.08
C LYS A 109 -13.67 34.27 2.94
N ILE A 110 -14.96 34.34 2.61
CA ILE A 110 -16.06 33.87 3.47
C ILE A 110 -16.30 32.37 3.29
N CYS A 111 -16.13 31.86 2.06
CA CYS A 111 -16.36 30.44 1.76
C CYS A 111 -15.19 29.52 2.12
N LEU A 112 -14.01 30.07 2.42
CA LEU A 112 -12.82 29.28 2.84
C LEU A 112 -12.97 28.68 4.24
N PHE A 113 -13.89 29.20 5.07
CA PHE A 113 -14.08 28.79 6.47
C PHE A 113 -15.08 27.63 6.68
N SER A 114 -15.67 27.10 5.62
CA SER A 114 -16.65 26.00 5.71
C SER A 114 -16.04 24.61 5.47
N VAL A 115 -14.73 24.51 5.26
CA VAL A 115 -14.03 23.24 4.93
C VAL A 115 -12.81 23.04 5.84
N THR A 116 -13.00 23.23 7.14
CA THR A 116 -12.15 22.68 8.20
C THR A 116 -13.02 21.91 9.16
#